data_AF-A0A142IJX1-F1
#
_entry.id   AF-A0A142IJX1-F1
#
_cell.length_a   1.000
_cell.length_b   1.000
_cell.length_c   1.000
_cell.angle_alpha   90.00
_cell.angle_beta   90.00
_cell.angle_gamma   90.00
#
_symmetry.space_group_name_H-M   'P 1'
#
loop_
_entity.id
_entity.type
_entity.pdbx_description
1 polymer ?
#
loop_
_entity_poly.entity_id
_entity_poly.type
_entity_poly.pdbx_seq_one_letter_code
_entity_poly.pdbx_strand_id
1 'polypeptide(L)'
;RAIVVGEQTLGGALDLRKLRIGQSDFFITVPVSRSLSPLGGGSQTWEGSGVLPCVGIPAEQALGKALAILTLRRARPGAIQRLMEVLQNYYTLVDRVPALLHHLTAIDYSSVLTEEDLAAKLNAGLQAVSEDPRLLVRVLRPEEATTSSEASEEEDATPAANALPEDESQRQALIDSVFQVS
;
A
#
# COMPACT_ATOMS: atom_id res chain seq x y z
N ARG A 1 -14.03 13.59 11.89
CA ARG A 1 -13.14 13.64 10.69
C ARG A 1 -13.29 12.32 9.95
N ALA A 2 -13.36 12.34 8.63
CA ALA A 2 -13.64 11.17 7.80
C ALA A 2 -12.67 11.07 6.62
N ILE A 3 -12.63 9.91 5.96
CA ILE A 3 -11.96 9.71 4.68
C ILE A 3 -13.05 9.51 3.64
N VAL A 4 -13.05 10.34 2.60
CA VAL A 4 -14.03 10.28 1.52
C VAL A 4 -13.49 9.35 0.45
N VAL A 5 -14.27 8.33 0.08
CA VAL A 5 -13.89 7.32 -0.91
C VAL A 5 -14.99 7.28 -1.96
N GLY A 6 -14.62 7.36 -3.24
CA GLY A 6 -15.56 7.38 -4.35
C GLY A 6 -15.19 8.44 -5.37
N GLU A 7 -16.20 8.99 -6.03
CA GLU A 7 -16.03 9.98 -7.09
C GLU A 7 -16.14 11.42 -6.54
N GLN A 8 -15.69 12.37 -7.35
CA GLN A 8 -15.95 13.78 -7.09
C GLN A 8 -17.45 14.04 -7.18
N THR A 9 -18.02 14.64 -6.13
CA THR A 9 -19.44 15.00 -6.15
C THR A 9 -19.69 16.13 -7.16
N LEU A 10 -20.92 16.30 -7.63
CA LEU A 10 -21.25 17.33 -8.62
C LEU A 10 -21.06 18.78 -8.15
N GLY A 11 -21.17 19.06 -6.85
CA GLY A 11 -21.06 20.44 -6.34
C GLY A 11 -22.28 21.31 -6.67
N GLY A 12 -23.47 20.88 -6.25
CA GLY A 12 -24.66 21.72 -6.36
C GLY A 12 -24.54 23.05 -5.60
N ALA A 13 -25.46 23.98 -5.86
CA ALA A 13 -25.59 25.19 -5.03
C ALA A 13 -26.50 24.91 -3.82
N LEU A 14 -26.25 25.60 -2.70
CA LEU A 14 -27.00 25.39 -1.46
C LEU A 14 -28.48 25.83 -1.58
N ASP A 15 -28.71 27.02 -2.13
CA ASP A 15 -30.05 27.55 -2.37
C ASP A 15 -30.10 28.32 -3.69
N LEU A 16 -30.98 27.86 -4.59
CA LEU A 16 -31.24 28.46 -5.88
C LEU A 16 -32.66 28.98 -5.90
N ARG A 17 -32.82 30.28 -6.17
CA ARG A 17 -34.14 30.89 -6.29
C ARG A 17 -34.42 31.23 -7.74
N LYS A 18 -35.50 30.66 -8.26
CA LYS A 18 -36.06 30.99 -9.57
C LYS A 18 -37.01 32.17 -9.41
N LEU A 19 -36.63 33.32 -9.95
CA LEU A 19 -37.37 34.57 -9.85
C LEU A 19 -37.97 34.90 -11.22
N ARG A 20 -39.29 35.13 -11.26
CA ARG A 20 -39.99 35.59 -12.46
C ARG A 20 -39.68 37.07 -12.71
N ILE A 21 -39.42 37.43 -13.96
CA ILE A 21 -39.14 38.82 -14.35
C ILE A 21 -40.46 39.54 -14.62
N GLY A 22 -40.96 40.29 -13.63
CA GLY A 22 -42.21 41.06 -13.74
C GLY A 22 -43.41 40.17 -14.08
N GLN A 23 -44.21 40.60 -15.06
CA GLN A 23 -45.35 39.84 -15.59
C GLN A 23 -44.97 38.95 -16.79
N SER A 24 -43.71 38.93 -17.22
CA SER A 24 -43.27 38.12 -18.37
C SER A 24 -43.13 36.64 -18.00
N ASP A 25 -43.04 35.75 -18.99
CA ASP A 25 -42.76 34.32 -18.76
C ASP A 25 -41.25 34.00 -18.73
N PHE A 26 -40.41 35.04 -18.56
CA PHE A 26 -38.98 34.87 -18.33
C PHE A 26 -38.65 34.70 -16.85
N PHE A 27 -37.64 33.88 -16.57
CA PHE A 27 -37.18 33.59 -15.22
C PHE A 27 -35.66 33.70 -15.15
N ILE A 28 -35.15 34.19 -14.02
CA ILE A 28 -33.74 34.12 -13.67
C ILE A 28 -33.58 33.16 -12.49
N THR A 29 -32.61 32.24 -12.57
CA THR A 29 -32.22 31.38 -11.45
C THR A 29 -30.93 31.92 -10.87
N VAL A 30 -30.97 32.37 -9.63
CA VAL A 30 -29.80 32.93 -8.94
C VAL A 30 -29.55 32.20 -7.63
N PRO A 31 -28.28 31.94 -7.27
CA PRO A 31 -27.94 31.50 -5.93
C PRO A 31 -28.19 32.64 -4.94
N VAL A 32 -28.95 32.38 -3.90
CA VAL A 32 -29.32 33.39 -2.88
C VAL A 32 -28.62 33.15 -1.55
N SER A 33 -28.00 32.00 -1.38
CA SER A 33 -27.15 31.68 -0.24
C SER A 33 -25.93 30.88 -0.69
N ARG A 34 -24.92 30.81 0.17
CA ARG A 34 -23.73 29.98 -0.01
C ARG A 34 -23.25 29.43 1.32
N SER A 35 -22.69 28.23 1.28
CA SER A 35 -21.96 27.60 2.37
C SER A 35 -20.54 28.16 2.43
N LEU A 36 -20.11 28.53 3.63
CA LEU A 36 -18.74 28.97 3.92
C LEU A 36 -18.11 28.01 4.92
N SER A 37 -17.03 27.35 4.53
CA SER A 37 -16.29 26.49 5.44
C SER A 37 -15.55 27.34 6.48
N PRO A 38 -15.75 27.12 7.80
CA PRO A 38 -15.01 27.85 8.84
C PRO A 38 -13.51 27.55 8.82
N LEU A 39 -13.11 26.39 8.27
CA LEU A 39 -11.72 25.97 8.15
C LEU A 39 -11.01 26.56 6.91
N GLY A 40 -11.79 26.97 5.91
CA GLY A 40 -11.30 27.39 4.60
C GLY A 40 -11.14 28.91 4.44
N GLY A 41 -11.09 29.65 5.54
CA GLY A 41 -10.98 31.12 5.54
C GLY A 41 -12.09 31.84 4.76
N GLY A 42 -13.26 31.23 4.60
CA GLY A 42 -14.39 31.78 3.83
C GLY A 42 -14.23 31.70 2.30
N SER A 43 -13.11 31.21 1.77
CA SER A 43 -12.89 31.06 0.33
C SER A 43 -13.28 29.68 -0.19
N GLN A 44 -13.12 28.65 0.65
CA GLN A 44 -13.37 27.27 0.27
C GLN A 44 -14.86 26.90 0.37
N THR A 45 -15.43 26.45 -0.75
CA THR A 45 -16.80 25.92 -0.86
C THR A 45 -16.79 24.62 -1.66
N TRP A 46 -17.77 23.76 -1.39
CA TRP A 46 -18.07 22.58 -2.21
C TRP A 46 -19.00 22.92 -3.39
N GLU A 47 -19.59 24.11 -3.40
CA GLU A 47 -20.52 24.53 -4.45
C GLU A 47 -19.78 24.81 -5.76
N GLY A 48 -20.38 24.38 -6.87
CA GLY A 48 -19.85 24.48 -8.23
C GLY A 48 -18.82 23.41 -8.60
N SER A 49 -17.90 23.08 -7.70
CA SER A 49 -16.81 22.11 -7.95
C SER A 49 -17.02 20.75 -7.29
N GLY A 50 -17.80 20.69 -6.21
CA GLY A 50 -17.99 19.49 -5.41
C GLY A 50 -16.84 19.19 -4.47
N VAL A 51 -17.01 18.11 -3.70
CA VAL A 51 -16.00 17.58 -2.80
C VAL A 51 -15.12 16.59 -3.55
N LEU A 52 -13.82 16.88 -3.57
CA LEU A 52 -12.81 15.93 -4.04
C LEU A 52 -12.65 14.80 -3.01
N PRO A 53 -12.76 13.52 -3.44
CA PRO A 53 -12.58 12.39 -2.54
C PRO A 53 -11.11 12.28 -2.12
N CYS A 54 -10.86 11.72 -0.93
CA CYS A 54 -9.51 11.36 -0.50
C CYS A 54 -8.96 10.19 -1.32
N VAL A 55 -9.85 9.30 -1.77
CA VAL A 55 -9.55 8.15 -2.63
C VAL A 55 -10.50 8.17 -3.81
N GLY A 56 -9.99 8.62 -4.96
CA GLY A 56 -10.74 8.72 -6.21
C GLY A 56 -10.90 7.36 -6.88
N ILE A 57 -12.12 6.79 -6.83
CA ILE A 57 -12.48 5.52 -7.48
C ILE A 57 -13.94 5.55 -7.95
N PRO A 58 -14.34 4.70 -8.91
CA PRO A 58 -15.73 4.61 -9.35
C PRO A 58 -16.69 4.34 -8.17
N ALA A 59 -17.88 4.93 -8.23
CA ALA A 59 -18.86 4.85 -7.14
C ALA A 59 -19.25 3.40 -6.79
N GLU A 60 -19.29 2.52 -7.78
CA GLU A 60 -19.61 1.09 -7.62
C GLU A 60 -18.56 0.35 -6.78
N GLN A 61 -17.31 0.79 -6.83
CA GLN A 61 -16.19 0.17 -6.10
C GLN A 61 -15.95 0.83 -4.74
N ALA A 62 -16.58 1.98 -4.48
CA ALA A 62 -16.34 2.82 -3.31
C ALA A 62 -16.53 2.06 -1.99
N LEU A 63 -17.63 1.31 -1.86
CA LEU A 63 -17.93 0.52 -0.67
C LEU A 63 -16.89 -0.57 -0.44
N GLY A 64 -16.53 -1.33 -1.48
CA GLY A 64 -15.54 -2.40 -1.39
C GLY A 64 -14.19 -1.89 -0.91
N LYS A 65 -13.72 -0.77 -1.51
CA LYS A 65 -12.46 -0.15 -1.09
C LYS A 65 -12.53 0.41 0.34
N ALA A 66 -13.65 1.03 0.72
CA ALA A 66 -13.83 1.56 2.07
C ALA A 66 -13.77 0.45 3.13
N LEU A 67 -14.40 -0.71 2.87
CA LEU A 67 -14.32 -1.87 3.74
C LEU A 67 -12.89 -2.41 3.83
N ALA A 68 -12.17 -2.51 2.72
CA ALA A 68 -10.76 -2.93 2.71
C ALA A 68 -9.85 -1.98 3.53
N ILE A 69 -10.08 -0.66 3.45
CA ILE A 69 -9.36 0.31 4.28
C ILE A 69 -9.67 0.07 5.77
N LEU A 70 -10.93 -0.21 6.12
CA LEU A 70 -11.33 -0.46 7.51
C LEU A 70 -10.74 -1.75 8.07
N THR A 71 -10.74 -2.84 7.30
CA THR A 71 -10.14 -4.13 7.71
C THR A 71 -8.64 -3.98 7.95
N LEU A 72 -7.93 -3.32 7.03
CA LEU A 72 -6.51 -3.00 7.18
C LEU A 72 -6.25 -2.18 8.45
N ARG A 73 -7.04 -1.12 8.68
CA ARG A 73 -6.87 -0.26 9.85
C ARG A 73 -7.10 -1.00 11.17
N ARG A 74 -8.00 -1.98 11.18
CA ARG A 74 -8.26 -2.86 12.32
C ARG A 74 -7.13 -3.86 12.57
N ALA A 75 -6.57 -4.45 11.51
CA ALA A 75 -5.49 -5.44 11.62
C ALA A 75 -4.10 -4.82 11.90
N ARG A 76 -3.86 -3.60 11.42
CA ARG A 76 -2.58 -2.88 11.51
C ARG A 76 -1.93 -2.84 12.90
N PRO A 77 -2.60 -2.44 14.01
CA PRO A 77 -1.93 -2.41 15.32
C PRO A 77 -1.44 -3.81 15.74
N GLY A 78 -2.20 -4.87 15.46
CA GLY A 78 -1.77 -6.24 15.73
C GLY A 78 -0.60 -6.69 14.84
N ALA A 79 -0.60 -6.30 13.56
CA ALA A 79 0.51 -6.58 12.65
C ALA A 79 1.82 -5.90 13.09
N ILE A 80 1.74 -4.64 13.53
CA ILE A 80 2.92 -3.91 14.04
C ILE A 80 3.44 -4.54 15.32
N GLN A 81 2.57 -4.90 16.26
CA GLN A 81 2.97 -5.61 17.49
C GLN A 81 3.66 -6.93 17.17
N ARG A 82 3.11 -7.71 16.24
CA ARG A 82 3.73 -8.97 15.82
C ARG A 82 5.10 -8.77 15.19
N LEU A 83 5.27 -7.73 14.36
CA LEU A 83 6.57 -7.37 13.78
C LEU A 83 7.57 -7.00 14.87
N MET A 84 7.16 -6.22 15.87
CA MET A 84 8.00 -5.86 17.02
C MET A 84 8.49 -7.08 17.79
N GLU A 85 7.61 -8.07 18.03
CA GLU A 85 7.99 -9.34 18.68
C GLU A 85 8.99 -10.13 17.83
N VAL A 86 8.76 -10.23 16.52
CA VAL A 86 9.65 -10.96 15.61
C VAL A 86 11.04 -10.32 15.57
N LEU A 87 11.11 -8.99 15.51
CA LEU A 87 12.38 -8.26 15.56
C LEU A 87 13.11 -8.48 16.89
N GLN A 88 12.40 -8.53 18.02
CA GLN A 88 13.03 -8.78 19.32
C GLN A 88 13.60 -10.19 19.44
N ASN A 89 12.92 -11.19 18.87
CA ASN A 89 13.27 -12.59 19.07
C ASN A 89 14.26 -13.13 18.04
N TYR A 90 14.22 -12.62 16.80
CA TYR A 90 14.93 -13.23 15.67
C TYR A 90 15.93 -12.30 14.96
N TYR A 91 15.95 -11.00 15.29
CA TYR A 91 16.89 -10.09 14.65
C TYR A 91 18.29 -10.20 15.26
N THR A 92 19.30 -10.33 14.40
CA THR A 92 20.69 -10.63 14.81
C THR A 92 21.42 -9.40 15.36
N LEU A 93 21.08 -8.19 14.90
CA LEU A 93 21.70 -6.94 15.34
C LEU A 93 20.96 -6.34 16.54
N VAL A 94 21.20 -6.92 17.71
CA VAL A 94 20.52 -6.58 18.98
C VAL A 94 20.65 -5.10 19.35
N ASP A 95 21.80 -4.47 19.05
CA ASP A 95 22.06 -3.05 19.35
C ASP A 95 21.09 -2.10 18.63
N ARG A 96 20.52 -2.54 17.50
CA ARG A 96 19.60 -1.74 16.68
C ARG A 96 18.14 -1.97 17.04
N VAL A 97 17.81 -3.05 17.74
CA VAL A 97 16.42 -3.42 18.09
C VAL A 97 15.70 -2.29 18.86
N PRO A 98 16.27 -1.66 19.90
CA PRO A 98 15.58 -0.58 20.61
C PRO A 98 15.25 0.61 19.70
N ALA A 99 16.17 0.96 18.79
CA ALA A 99 15.99 2.06 17.85
C ALA A 99 14.88 1.73 16.82
N LEU A 100 14.85 0.50 16.31
CA LEU A 100 13.80 0.03 15.39
C LEU A 100 12.42 0.06 16.04
N LEU A 101 12.31 -0.45 17.26
CA LEU A 101 11.04 -0.45 18.01
C LEU A 101 10.54 0.96 18.28
N HIS A 102 11.43 1.86 18.70
CA HIS A 102 11.07 3.26 18.91
C HIS A 102 10.56 3.90 17.61
N HIS A 103 11.24 3.66 16.49
CA HIS A 103 10.81 4.20 15.21
C HIS A 103 9.46 3.65 14.74
N LEU A 104 9.19 2.35 14.92
CA LEU A 104 7.88 1.77 14.61
C LEU A 104 6.75 2.41 15.41
N THR A 105 6.99 2.82 16.66
CA THR A 105 5.97 3.52 17.45
C THR A 105 5.80 4.99 17.05
N ALA A 106 6.84 5.62 16.50
CA ALA A 106 6.84 7.03 16.13
C ALA A 106 6.24 7.32 14.74
N ILE A 107 6.16 6.31 13.87
CA ILE A 107 5.62 6.48 12.51
C ILE A 107 4.11 6.78 12.57
N ASP A 108 3.70 7.86 11.90
CA ASP A 108 2.27 8.12 11.69
C ASP A 108 1.72 7.24 10.56
N TYR A 109 0.90 6.25 10.90
CA TYR A 109 0.26 5.37 9.92
C TYR A 109 -1.04 5.94 9.34
N SER A 110 -1.46 7.16 9.69
CA SER A 110 -2.75 7.74 9.30
C SER A 110 -2.98 7.80 7.78
N SER A 111 -1.91 8.00 7.00
CA SER A 111 -1.92 8.11 5.53
C SER A 111 -2.01 6.76 4.81
N VAL A 112 -1.88 5.64 5.52
CA VAL A 112 -1.83 4.31 4.90
C VAL A 112 -3.25 3.84 4.58
N LEU A 113 -3.48 3.53 3.30
CA LEU A 113 -4.78 3.14 2.77
C LEU A 113 -4.78 1.74 2.15
N THR A 114 -3.61 1.23 1.77
CA THR A 114 -3.44 -0.14 1.24
C THR A 114 -2.40 -0.94 2.02
N GLU A 115 -2.41 -2.25 1.84
CA GLU A 115 -1.42 -3.15 2.43
C GLU A 115 -0.02 -2.88 1.88
N GLU A 116 0.07 -2.56 0.58
CA GLU A 116 1.32 -2.20 -0.08
C GLU A 116 1.88 -0.89 0.47
N ASP A 117 1.03 0.11 0.72
CA ASP A 117 1.43 1.37 1.35
C ASP A 117 1.95 1.12 2.77
N LEU A 118 1.35 0.18 3.51
CA LEU A 118 1.81 -0.20 4.85
C LEU A 118 3.19 -0.82 4.78
N ALA A 119 3.39 -1.80 3.89
CA ALA A 119 4.67 -2.47 3.72
C ALA A 119 5.77 -1.49 3.26
N ALA A 120 5.47 -0.63 2.28
CA ALA A 120 6.40 0.40 1.82
C ALA A 120 6.78 1.37 2.95
N LYS A 121 5.81 1.80 3.76
CA LYS A 121 6.04 2.72 4.89
C LYS A 121 6.84 2.05 6.01
N LEU A 122 6.57 0.78 6.31
CA LEU A 122 7.34 0.00 7.27
C LEU A 122 8.78 -0.20 6.79
N ASN A 123 8.97 -0.58 5.53
CA ASN A 123 10.31 -0.75 4.94
C ASN A 123 11.11 0.54 4.96
N ALA A 124 10.51 1.66 4.59
CA ALA A 124 11.18 2.97 4.67
C ALA A 124 11.63 3.29 6.11
N GLY A 125 10.77 3.00 7.11
CA GLY A 125 11.10 3.20 8.52
C GLY A 125 12.20 2.28 9.04
N LEU A 126 12.17 1.00 8.66
CA LEU A 126 13.16 0.00 9.08
C LEU A 126 14.52 0.25 8.40
N GLN A 127 14.53 0.57 7.11
CA GLN A 127 15.76 0.80 6.35
C GLN A 127 16.50 2.06 6.80
N ALA A 128 15.77 3.09 7.26
CA ALA A 128 16.36 4.32 7.77
C ALA A 128 17.21 4.10 9.05
N VAL A 129 17.01 2.99 9.77
CA VAL A 129 17.63 2.73 11.07
C VAL A 129 18.55 1.52 11.03
N SER A 130 18.17 0.46 10.31
CA SER A 130 18.89 -0.81 10.31
C SER A 130 20.12 -0.80 9.39
N GLU A 131 20.14 0.05 8.35
CA GLU A 131 21.11 -0.03 7.24
C GLU A 131 21.24 -1.44 6.63
N ASP A 132 20.33 -2.35 6.97
CA ASP A 132 20.37 -3.77 6.62
C ASP A 132 19.50 -3.99 5.39
N PRO A 133 20.09 -4.22 4.20
CA PRO A 133 19.32 -4.38 2.97
C PRO A 133 18.49 -5.67 2.93
N ARG A 134 18.71 -6.60 3.87
CA ARG A 134 18.00 -7.88 3.92
C ARG A 134 16.74 -7.83 4.77
N LEU A 135 16.58 -6.80 5.60
CA LEU A 135 15.39 -6.65 6.45
C LEU A 135 14.24 -6.03 5.65
N LEU A 136 13.31 -6.88 5.18
CA LEU A 136 12.20 -6.48 4.33
C LEU A 136 10.87 -7.02 4.85
N VAL A 137 9.85 -6.16 4.86
CA VAL A 137 8.44 -6.51 5.07
C VAL A 137 7.76 -6.56 3.71
N ARG A 138 7.11 -7.69 3.40
CA ARG A 138 6.38 -7.89 2.14
C ARG A 138 4.95 -8.31 2.44
N VAL A 139 4.02 -7.89 1.58
CA VAL A 139 2.65 -8.39 1.59
C VAL A 139 2.66 -9.75 0.91
N LEU A 140 2.31 -10.80 1.65
CA LEU A 140 2.19 -12.14 1.09
C LEU A 140 0.91 -12.20 0.25
N ARG A 141 1.06 -12.35 -1.07
CA ARG A 141 -0.09 -12.69 -1.92
C ARG A 141 -0.44 -14.17 -1.71
N PRO A 142 -1.73 -14.55 -1.74
CA PRO A 142 -2.15 -15.92 -1.48
C PRO A 142 -1.44 -17.01 -2.31
N GLU A 143 -1.04 -16.72 -3.55
CA GLU A 143 -0.28 -17.67 -4.39
C GLU A 143 1.19 -17.88 -3.95
N GLU A 144 1.75 -16.96 -3.17
CA GLU A 144 3.10 -17.08 -2.59
C GLU A 144 3.06 -17.78 -1.21
N ALA A 145 1.87 -17.94 -0.62
CA ALA A 145 1.70 -18.65 0.66
C ALA A 145 1.71 -20.17 0.48
N THR A 146 1.24 -20.68 -0.67
CA THR A 146 1.32 -22.11 -1.01
C THR A 146 2.76 -22.52 -1.34
N THR A 147 3.50 -21.68 -2.07
CA THR A 147 4.91 -21.98 -2.38
C THR A 147 5.82 -21.88 -1.16
N SER A 148 5.50 -21.06 -0.16
CA SER A 148 6.26 -21.03 1.10
C SER A 148 5.90 -22.18 2.06
N SER A 149 4.71 -22.79 1.92
CA SER A 149 4.33 -24.00 2.66
C SER A 149 4.90 -25.26 1.99
N GLU A 150 5.00 -25.28 0.66
CA GLU A 150 5.62 -26.37 -0.11
C GLU A 150 7.16 -26.27 -0.13
N ALA A 151 7.74 -25.07 0.04
CA ALA A 151 9.19 -24.90 0.22
C ALA A 151 9.74 -25.48 1.54
N SER A 152 8.87 -26.02 2.40
CA SER A 152 9.29 -26.79 3.59
C SER A 152 9.40 -28.29 3.32
N GLU A 153 8.93 -28.79 2.16
CA GLU A 153 8.94 -30.21 1.81
C GLU A 153 9.69 -30.51 0.49
N GLU A 154 10.14 -29.50 -0.27
CA GLU A 154 10.96 -29.67 -1.49
C GLU A 154 12.46 -29.34 -1.30
N GLU A 155 12.98 -29.36 -0.07
CA GLU A 155 14.42 -29.26 0.23
C GLU A 155 15.12 -30.63 0.41
N ASP A 156 14.62 -31.68 -0.26
CA ASP A 156 15.38 -32.94 -0.44
C ASP A 156 15.49 -33.38 -1.92
N ALA A 157 15.47 -32.39 -2.82
CA ALA A 157 15.96 -32.58 -4.19
C ALA A 157 17.20 -31.72 -4.37
N THR A 158 18.36 -32.27 -3.99
CA THR A 158 19.64 -31.87 -4.56
C THR A 158 19.45 -31.60 -6.06
N PRO A 159 19.79 -30.41 -6.60
CA PRO A 159 19.87 -30.26 -8.03
C PRO A 159 20.91 -31.28 -8.47
N ALA A 160 20.48 -32.28 -9.24
CA ALA A 160 21.32 -33.36 -9.70
C ALA A 160 22.61 -32.75 -10.24
N ALA A 161 23.70 -32.97 -9.51
CA ALA A 161 25.04 -32.71 -10.01
C ALA A 161 25.10 -33.38 -11.37
N ASN A 162 25.35 -32.61 -12.43
CA ASN A 162 25.56 -33.13 -13.78
C ASN A 162 26.42 -34.39 -13.67
N ALA A 163 25.80 -35.55 -13.87
CA ALA A 163 26.47 -36.81 -13.64
C ALA A 163 27.67 -36.86 -14.58
N LEU A 164 28.87 -36.78 -14.01
CA LEU A 164 30.12 -36.90 -14.74
C LEU A 164 30.08 -38.26 -15.46
N PRO A 165 30.14 -38.32 -16.80
CA PRO A 165 30.11 -39.58 -17.52
C PRO A 165 31.24 -40.47 -17.03
N GLU A 166 31.00 -41.76 -16.76
CA GLU A 166 32.00 -42.67 -16.19
C GLU A 166 33.14 -42.97 -17.17
N ASP A 167 32.89 -42.77 -18.47
CA ASP A 167 33.83 -43.03 -19.56
C ASP A 167 34.87 -41.91 -19.67
N GLU A 168 36.15 -42.28 -19.57
CA GLU A 168 37.30 -41.36 -19.55
C GLU A 168 37.40 -40.56 -20.86
N SER A 169 36.99 -41.18 -21.97
CA SER A 169 36.95 -40.54 -23.29
C SER A 169 35.94 -39.39 -23.37
N GLN A 170 34.78 -39.54 -22.71
CA GLN A 170 33.72 -38.53 -22.69
C GLN A 170 34.06 -37.37 -21.75
N ARG A 171 34.79 -37.65 -20.66
CA ARG A 171 35.32 -36.60 -19.78
C ARG A 171 36.36 -35.74 -20.49
N GLN A 172 37.25 -36.35 -21.26
CA GLN A 172 38.29 -35.61 -21.99
C GLN A 172 37.68 -34.70 -23.06
N ALA A 173 36.66 -35.18 -23.80
CA ALA A 173 35.95 -34.38 -24.78
C ALA A 173 35.20 -33.18 -24.16
N LEU A 174 34.65 -33.33 -22.95
CA LEU A 174 34.05 -32.24 -22.20
C LEU A 174 35.09 -31.18 -21.80
N ILE A 175 36.25 -31.61 -21.31
CA ILE A 175 37.36 -30.72 -20.94
C ILE A 175 37.83 -29.91 -22.16
N ASP A 176 38.04 -30.56 -23.31
CA ASP A 176 38.48 -29.89 -24.53
C ASP A 176 37.42 -28.94 -25.11
N SER A 177 36.13 -29.23 -24.90
CA SER A 177 35.03 -28.34 -25.33
C SER A 177 34.89 -27.08 -24.47
N VAL A 178 35.18 -27.20 -23.16
CA VAL A 178 35.00 -26.12 -22.19
C VAL A 178 36.26 -25.27 -22.06
N PHE A 179 37.44 -25.88 -22.20
CA PHE A 179 38.73 -25.21 -22.11
C PHE A 179 39.41 -25.22 -23.49
N GLN A 180 38.93 -24.36 -24.38
CA GLN A 180 39.66 -24.05 -25.62
C GLN A 180 40.93 -23.26 -25.26
N VAL A 181 42.06 -23.95 -25.17
CA VAL A 181 43.38 -23.30 -25.05
C VAL A 181 43.80 -22.83 -26.45
N SER A 182 43.99 -21.53 -26.61
CA SER A 182 44.71 -20.94 -27.77
C SER A 182 46.21 -21.07 -27.59
#